data_AF-A0A2V8H8Y1-F1
#
_entry.id   AF-A0A2V8H8Y1-F1
#
_cell.length_a   1.000
_cell.length_b   1.000
_cell.length_c   1.000
_cell.angle_alpha   90.00
_cell.angle_beta   90.00
_cell.angle_gamma   90.00
#
_symmetry.space_group_name_H-M   'P 1'
#
loop_
_entity.id
_entity.type
_entity.pdbx_description
1 polymer ?
#
loop_
_entity_poly.entity_id
_entity_poly.type
_entity_poly.pdbx_seq_one_letter_code
_entity_poly.pdbx_strand_id
1 'polypeptide(L)'
;MKTALSSFDLRALVAEWQELVGGHVDKAYQRGDEVILRINAPARGKVELFYEAGRWLCLHEVENKPESPPPFAQSLRRLLDNARIQGIEQRGFDRIAVFHVERGGEPINLVFEVFGKGNIVVAKKDTIAAVLFPQTFKDRAVQLGEQYRFPEAGLDPLELDRSAFTSALRTAKGQVVRVLASVLNLGGTYAEEICLRADVEKQTKVKELTEVQVDGLFTAINNLA
;
A
#
# COMPACT_ATOMS: atom_id res chain seq x y z
N MET A 1 -0.37 -19.30 7.11
CA MET A 1 0.56 -18.82 6.06
C MET A 1 0.09 -17.45 5.61
N LYS A 2 1.00 -16.51 5.32
CA LYS A 2 0.64 -15.13 4.93
C LYS A 2 -0.03 -15.11 3.55
N THR A 3 -1.15 -14.40 3.42
CA THR A 3 -1.98 -14.43 2.19
C THR A 3 -1.92 -13.14 1.37
N ALA A 4 -1.53 -12.02 2.00
CA ALA A 4 -1.38 -10.70 1.40
C ALA A 4 -0.42 -9.82 2.24
N LEU A 5 0.04 -8.72 1.67
CA LEU A 5 0.79 -7.67 2.37
C LEU A 5 -0.08 -6.90 3.37
N SER A 6 0.53 -6.53 4.49
CA SER A 6 0.03 -5.57 5.47
C SER A 6 0.61 -4.16 5.23
N SER A 7 0.07 -3.14 5.91
CA SER A 7 0.62 -1.78 5.86
C SER A 7 2.04 -1.69 6.41
N PHE A 8 2.38 -2.49 7.43
CA PHE A 8 3.75 -2.58 7.96
C PHE A 8 4.73 -3.15 6.92
N ASP A 9 4.31 -4.21 6.21
CA ASP A 9 5.16 -4.79 5.17
C ASP A 9 5.42 -3.78 4.06
N LEU A 10 4.38 -3.05 3.64
CA LEU A 10 4.53 -2.05 2.61
C LEU A 10 5.46 -0.91 3.06
N ARG A 11 5.36 -0.49 4.33
CA ARG A 11 6.28 0.51 4.91
C ARG A 11 7.73 0.05 4.81
N ALA A 12 8.02 -1.18 5.22
CA ALA A 12 9.37 -1.75 5.14
C ALA A 12 9.85 -1.85 3.68
N LEU A 13 9.02 -2.36 2.78
CA LEU A 13 9.35 -2.49 1.36
C LEU A 13 9.59 -1.14 0.68
N VAL A 14 8.79 -0.11 0.99
CA VAL A 14 9.01 1.25 0.47
C VAL A 14 10.34 1.83 0.96
N ALA A 15 10.74 1.55 2.20
CA ALA A 15 12.05 1.94 2.71
C ALA A 15 13.19 1.25 1.94
N GLU A 16 13.04 -0.03 1.60
CA GLU A 16 14.01 -0.76 0.75
C GLU A 16 14.06 -0.21 -0.67
N TRP A 17 12.91 0.14 -1.27
CA TRP A 17 12.82 0.60 -2.65
C TRP A 17 13.40 2.00 -2.89
N GLN A 18 13.86 2.72 -1.87
CA GLN A 18 14.51 4.03 -2.06
C GLN A 18 15.75 3.92 -2.98
N GLU A 19 16.40 2.76 -3.03
CA GLU A 19 17.50 2.47 -3.98
C GLU A 19 17.08 2.48 -5.47
N LEU A 20 15.77 2.41 -5.76
CA LEU A 20 15.22 2.46 -7.12
C LEU A 20 15.02 3.90 -7.62
N VAL A 21 15.06 4.89 -6.72
CA VAL A 21 14.92 6.30 -7.08
C VAL A 21 16.09 6.72 -8.00
N GLY A 22 15.76 7.47 -9.05
CA GLY A 22 16.67 7.79 -10.14
C GLY A 22 16.77 6.69 -11.22
N GLY A 23 16.19 5.52 -10.98
CA GLY A 23 16.04 4.45 -11.99
C GLY A 23 14.97 4.76 -13.04
N HIS A 24 14.95 3.94 -14.09
CA HIS A 24 14.01 4.10 -15.21
C HIS A 24 13.19 2.83 -15.41
N VAL A 25 11.89 3.00 -15.67
CA VAL A 25 11.01 1.90 -16.07
C VAL A 25 11.31 1.54 -17.53
N ASP A 26 11.54 0.26 -17.80
CA ASP A 26 12.03 -0.22 -19.11
C ASP A 26 11.01 -1.13 -19.80
N LYS A 27 10.46 -2.12 -19.09
CA LYS A 27 9.43 -3.01 -19.66
C LYS A 27 8.29 -3.23 -18.68
N ALA A 28 7.09 -3.39 -19.23
CA ALA A 28 5.93 -3.87 -18.51
C ALA A 28 5.46 -5.21 -19.10
N TYR A 29 5.15 -6.17 -18.25
CA TYR A 29 4.56 -7.46 -18.58
C TYR A 29 3.30 -7.66 -17.74
N GLN A 30 2.37 -8.48 -18.23
CA GLN A 30 1.14 -8.78 -17.50
C GLN A 30 0.62 -10.17 -17.84
N ARG A 31 0.21 -10.92 -16.83
CA ARG A 31 -0.49 -12.21 -16.94
C ARG A 31 -1.69 -12.19 -16.00
N GLY A 32 -2.89 -12.10 -16.55
CA GLY A 32 -4.11 -11.94 -15.74
C GLY A 32 -4.05 -10.65 -14.92
N ASP A 33 -4.08 -10.80 -13.60
CA ASP A 33 -4.00 -9.73 -12.59
C ASP A 33 -2.58 -9.51 -12.05
N GLU A 34 -1.60 -10.27 -12.52
CA GLU A 34 -0.18 -10.07 -12.24
C GLU A 34 0.44 -9.08 -13.22
N VAL A 35 1.22 -8.13 -12.71
CA VAL A 35 1.97 -7.15 -13.50
C VAL A 35 3.42 -7.11 -13.06
N ILE A 36 4.34 -7.12 -14.02
CA ILE A 36 5.78 -7.02 -13.76
C ILE A 36 6.33 -5.77 -14.45
N LEU A 37 6.93 -4.88 -13.66
CA LEU A 37 7.67 -3.73 -14.17
C LEU A 37 9.16 -3.98 -14.02
N ARG A 38 9.88 -4.01 -15.15
CA ARG A 38 11.33 -4.01 -15.15
C ARG A 38 11.82 -2.59 -14.93
N ILE A 39 12.66 -2.43 -13.91
CA ILE A 39 13.26 -1.15 -13.54
C ILE A 39 14.78 -1.29 -13.64
N ASN A 40 15.43 -0.36 -14.33
CA ASN A 40 16.87 -0.24 -14.33
C ASN A 40 17.26 0.82 -13.30
N ALA A 41 17.74 0.39 -12.14
CA ALA A 41 18.15 1.26 -11.04
C ALA A 41 19.67 1.49 -11.06
N PRO A 42 20.17 2.71 -10.79
CA PRO A 42 21.61 2.97 -10.73
C PRO A 42 22.34 2.14 -9.66
N ALA A 43 21.71 1.93 -8.50
CA ALA A 43 22.32 1.25 -7.36
C ALA A 43 22.28 -0.29 -7.44
N ARG A 44 21.27 -0.86 -8.13
CA ARG A 44 21.05 -2.32 -8.19
C ARG A 44 21.17 -2.93 -9.58
N GLY A 45 21.28 -2.11 -10.62
CA GLY A 45 21.09 -2.57 -11.99
C GLY A 45 19.63 -2.94 -12.25
N LYS A 46 19.41 -4.00 -13.03
CA LYS A 46 18.08 -4.43 -13.46
C LYS A 46 17.36 -5.19 -12.34
N VAL A 47 16.17 -4.73 -11.96
CA VAL A 47 15.25 -5.41 -11.04
C VAL A 47 13.85 -5.54 -11.63
N GLU A 48 13.02 -6.39 -11.03
CA GLU A 48 11.63 -6.61 -11.43
C GLU A 48 10.71 -6.35 -10.25
N LEU A 49 9.86 -5.33 -10.36
CA LEU A 49 8.77 -5.06 -9.44
C LEU A 49 7.56 -5.89 -9.86
N PHE A 50 7.27 -6.92 -9.08
CA PHE A 50 6.13 -7.80 -9.24
C PHE A 50 4.95 -7.27 -8.42
N TYR A 51 3.78 -7.25 -9.05
CA TYR A 51 2.51 -6.92 -8.42
C TYR A 51 1.48 -8.02 -8.73
N GLU A 52 0.78 -8.49 -7.70
CA GLU A 52 -0.41 -9.33 -7.81
C GLU A 52 -1.58 -8.61 -7.13
N ALA A 53 -2.70 -8.47 -7.84
CA ALA A 53 -3.77 -7.58 -7.45
C ALA A 53 -4.32 -7.85 -6.04
N GLY A 54 -4.23 -6.83 -5.17
CA GLY A 54 -4.76 -6.86 -3.81
C GLY A 54 -3.97 -7.73 -2.84
N ARG A 55 -2.86 -8.35 -3.28
CA ARG A 55 -2.12 -9.34 -2.51
C ARG A 55 -0.65 -9.01 -2.35
N TRP A 56 0.09 -8.79 -3.43
CA TRP A 56 1.54 -8.65 -3.41
C TRP A 56 2.04 -7.46 -4.20
N LEU A 57 3.12 -6.86 -3.70
CA LEU A 57 3.93 -5.86 -4.38
C LEU A 57 5.36 -6.02 -3.84
N CYS A 58 6.27 -6.60 -4.61
CA CYS A 58 7.62 -6.92 -4.16
C CYS A 58 8.62 -6.95 -5.31
N LEU A 59 9.92 -6.90 -4.99
CA LEU A 59 10.95 -7.21 -5.97
C LEU A 59 11.06 -8.73 -6.12
N HIS A 60 10.75 -9.24 -7.30
CA HIS A 60 10.80 -10.67 -7.60
C HIS A 60 11.03 -10.87 -9.10
N GLU A 61 12.07 -11.62 -9.45
CA GLU A 61 12.34 -11.99 -10.84
C GLU A 61 11.41 -13.13 -11.27
N VAL A 62 10.60 -12.88 -12.30
CA VAL A 62 9.64 -13.85 -12.82
C VAL A 62 10.22 -14.54 -14.04
N GLU A 63 10.51 -15.84 -13.98
CA GLU A 63 11.15 -16.56 -15.08
C GLU A 63 10.31 -16.53 -16.38
N ASN A 64 9.03 -16.90 -16.29
CA ASN A 64 8.16 -17.09 -17.44
C ASN A 64 7.28 -15.86 -17.67
N LYS A 65 7.73 -14.97 -18.57
CA LYS A 65 7.02 -13.74 -18.94
C LYS A 65 6.21 -13.96 -20.22
N PRO A 66 4.99 -13.41 -20.31
CA PRO A 66 4.19 -13.52 -21.53
C PRO A 66 4.86 -12.76 -22.69
N GLU A 67 4.87 -13.39 -23.87
CA GLU A 67 5.53 -12.84 -25.06
C GLU A 67 4.78 -11.62 -25.61
N SER A 68 3.45 -11.69 -25.66
CA SER A 68 2.60 -10.60 -26.17
C SER A 68 1.94 -9.82 -25.03
N PRO A 69 2.14 -8.49 -24.94
CA PRO A 69 1.53 -7.69 -23.89
C PRO A 69 0.02 -7.50 -24.12
N PRO A 70 -0.83 -7.80 -23.12
CA PRO A 70 -2.24 -7.42 -23.17
C PRO A 70 -2.43 -5.88 -23.15
N PRO A 71 -3.65 -5.36 -23.42
CA PRO A 71 -3.89 -3.92 -23.61
C PRO A 71 -3.41 -3.01 -22.46
N PHE A 72 -3.55 -3.47 -21.21
CA PHE A 72 -3.09 -2.69 -20.06
C PHE A 72 -1.55 -2.64 -20.00
N ALA A 73 -0.85 -3.77 -20.18
CA ALA A 73 0.62 -3.77 -20.32
C ALA A 73 1.11 -2.90 -21.49
N GLN A 74 0.40 -2.86 -22.62
CA GLN A 74 0.71 -1.94 -23.73
C GLN A 74 0.57 -0.48 -23.31
N SER A 75 -0.48 -0.16 -22.54
CA SER A 75 -0.69 1.19 -21.99
C SER A 75 0.43 1.58 -21.03
N LEU A 76 0.85 0.68 -20.14
CA LEU A 76 1.99 0.89 -19.25
C LEU A 76 3.27 1.18 -20.04
N ARG A 77 3.59 0.37 -21.07
CA ARG A 77 4.76 0.62 -21.95
C ARG A 77 4.66 2.00 -22.61
N ARG A 78 3.53 2.32 -23.22
CA ARG A 78 3.34 3.62 -23.90
C ARG A 78 3.49 4.82 -22.94
N LEU A 79 3.08 4.67 -21.68
CA LEU A 79 3.06 5.76 -20.70
C LEU A 79 4.36 5.88 -19.90
N LEU A 80 4.99 4.75 -19.56
CA LEU A 80 6.06 4.66 -18.57
C LEU A 80 7.42 4.27 -19.16
N ASP A 81 7.50 3.87 -20.43
CA ASP A 81 8.79 3.50 -21.03
C ASP A 81 9.79 4.67 -20.95
N ASN A 82 10.95 4.36 -20.36
CA ASN A 82 12.01 5.29 -20.00
C ASN A 82 11.58 6.43 -19.04
N ALA A 83 10.49 6.25 -18.29
CA ALA A 83 10.10 7.17 -17.23
C ALA A 83 11.05 7.01 -16.04
N ARG A 84 11.59 8.13 -15.54
CA ARG A 84 12.50 8.17 -14.41
C ARG A 84 11.73 8.21 -13.10
N ILE A 85 12.08 7.37 -12.15
CA ILE A 85 11.52 7.37 -10.79
C ILE A 85 12.13 8.55 -10.03
N GLN A 86 11.29 9.46 -9.57
CA GLN A 86 11.67 10.65 -8.79
C GLN A 86 11.47 10.45 -7.29
N GLY A 87 10.52 9.60 -6.90
CA GLY A 87 10.24 9.30 -5.50
C GLY A 87 9.32 8.10 -5.36
N ILE A 88 9.40 7.44 -4.21
CA ILE A 88 8.56 6.30 -3.86
C ILE A 88 8.10 6.50 -2.43
N GLU A 89 6.79 6.46 -2.21
CA GLU A 89 6.20 6.63 -0.89
C GLU A 89 5.04 5.66 -0.65
N GLN A 90 4.75 5.45 0.64
CA GLN A 90 3.50 4.85 1.08
C GLN A 90 2.52 5.98 1.39
N ARG A 91 1.28 5.88 0.93
CA ARG A 91 0.25 6.85 1.29
C ARG A 91 -0.28 6.55 2.70
N GLY A 92 0.16 7.35 3.68
CA GLY A 92 -0.25 7.20 5.08
C GLY A 92 0.13 5.83 5.64
N PHE A 93 -0.75 5.24 6.46
CA PHE A 93 -0.62 3.85 6.91
C PHE A 93 -1.52 2.88 6.14
N ASP A 94 -1.81 3.20 4.88
CA ASP A 94 -2.62 2.35 4.01
C ASP A 94 -1.74 1.47 3.12
N ARG A 95 -2.35 0.43 2.54
CA ARG A 95 -1.67 -0.47 1.59
C ARG A 95 -1.67 0.11 0.19
N ILE A 96 -1.13 1.32 0.06
CA ILE A 96 -1.06 2.09 -1.18
C ILE A 96 0.37 2.59 -1.37
N ALA A 97 1.02 2.13 -2.44
CA ALA A 97 2.34 2.62 -2.84
C ALA A 97 2.19 3.61 -3.99
N VAL A 98 2.93 4.71 -3.95
CA VAL A 98 2.97 5.71 -5.01
C VAL A 98 4.40 5.83 -5.51
N PHE A 99 4.58 5.57 -6.80
CA PHE A 99 5.81 5.84 -7.52
C PHE A 99 5.59 7.13 -8.31
N HIS A 100 6.26 8.19 -7.89
CA HIS A 100 6.33 9.44 -8.64
C HIS A 100 7.36 9.24 -9.74
N VAL A 101 6.91 9.25 -11.00
CA VAL A 101 7.79 9.11 -12.15
C VAL A 101 7.66 10.31 -13.09
N GLU A 102 8.68 10.57 -13.89
CA GLU A 102 8.69 11.65 -14.86
C GLU A 102 9.07 11.11 -16.23
N ARG A 103 8.36 11.56 -17.27
CA ARG A 103 8.70 11.23 -18.66
C ARG A 103 8.59 12.46 -19.54
N GLY A 104 9.69 12.85 -20.18
CA GLY A 104 9.73 14.03 -21.04
C GLY A 104 9.38 15.32 -20.31
N GLY A 105 9.73 15.44 -19.03
CA GLY A 105 9.41 16.59 -18.18
C GLY A 105 7.97 16.61 -17.63
N GLU A 106 7.14 15.60 -17.95
CA GLU A 106 5.78 15.52 -17.43
C GLU A 106 5.72 14.53 -16.24
N PRO A 107 5.23 14.96 -15.06
CA PRO A 107 5.07 14.11 -13.90
C PRO A 107 3.90 13.14 -14.07
N ILE A 108 4.08 11.92 -13.58
CA ILE A 108 3.13 10.80 -13.65
C ILE A 108 3.14 10.10 -12.30
N ASN A 109 1.96 9.91 -11.71
CA ASN A 109 1.80 9.09 -10.51
C ASN A 109 1.43 7.67 -10.94
N LEU A 110 2.28 6.71 -10.58
CA LEU A 110 1.99 5.28 -10.70
C LEU A 110 1.59 4.76 -9.31
N VAL A 111 0.31 4.48 -9.14
CA VAL A 111 -0.28 4.12 -7.85
C VAL A 111 -0.63 2.64 -7.83
N PHE A 112 -0.20 1.94 -6.78
CA PHE A 112 -0.52 0.55 -6.52
C PHE A 112 -1.42 0.45 -5.30
N GLU A 113 -2.67 0.03 -5.50
CA GLU A 113 -3.60 -0.28 -4.41
C GLU A 113 -3.49 -1.79 -4.11
N VAL A 114 -2.97 -2.15 -2.93
CA VAL A 114 -2.70 -3.55 -2.52
C VAL A 114 -3.71 -4.02 -1.46
N PHE A 115 -4.98 -3.65 -1.66
CA PHE A 115 -6.10 -4.04 -0.79
C PHE A 115 -7.35 -4.34 -1.63
N GLY A 116 -8.32 -5.06 -1.05
CA GLY A 116 -9.55 -5.43 -1.76
C GLY A 116 -9.25 -6.21 -3.04
N LYS A 117 -9.79 -5.76 -4.18
CA LYS A 117 -9.50 -6.34 -5.51
C LYS A 117 -8.13 -5.91 -6.06
N GLY A 118 -7.48 -4.94 -5.42
CA GLY A 118 -6.29 -4.27 -5.90
C GLY A 118 -6.51 -3.40 -7.13
N ASN A 119 -5.54 -2.55 -7.41
CA ASN A 119 -5.46 -1.82 -8.67
C ASN A 119 -4.04 -1.32 -8.97
N ILE A 120 -3.77 -1.10 -10.25
CA ILE A 120 -2.67 -0.24 -10.69
C ILE A 120 -3.29 0.91 -11.45
N VAL A 121 -2.95 2.14 -11.06
CA VAL A 121 -3.44 3.36 -11.69
C VAL A 121 -2.27 4.20 -12.16
N VAL A 122 -2.31 4.64 -13.42
CA VAL A 122 -1.38 5.64 -13.96
C VAL A 122 -2.14 6.95 -14.10
N ALA A 123 -1.79 7.95 -13.31
CA ALA A 123 -2.41 9.27 -13.33
C ALA A 123 -1.44 10.34 -13.84
N LYS A 124 -1.91 11.19 -14.76
CA LYS A 124 -1.19 12.36 -15.28
C LYS A 124 -1.98 13.61 -14.96
N LYS A 125 -1.39 14.56 -14.23
CA LYS A 125 -2.12 15.76 -13.74
C LYS A 125 -3.44 15.36 -13.07
N ASP A 126 -3.35 14.32 -12.24
CA ASP A 126 -4.46 13.65 -11.56
C ASP A 126 -5.50 12.95 -12.45
N THR A 127 -5.43 13.06 -13.78
CA THR A 127 -6.32 12.31 -14.69
C THR A 127 -5.81 10.89 -14.92
N ILE A 128 -6.67 9.90 -14.74
CA ILE A 128 -6.37 8.48 -14.94
C ILE A 128 -6.15 8.20 -16.43
N ALA A 129 -4.90 7.91 -16.79
CA ALA A 129 -4.47 7.58 -18.15
C ALA A 129 -4.44 6.06 -18.42
N ALA A 130 -4.34 5.24 -17.36
CA ALA A 130 -4.51 3.80 -17.42
C ALA A 130 -4.94 3.25 -16.05
N VAL A 131 -5.76 2.20 -16.06
CA VAL A 131 -6.22 1.50 -14.85
C VAL A 131 -6.29 0.00 -15.14
N LEU A 132 -5.83 -0.85 -14.21
CA LEU A 132 -5.88 -2.30 -14.37
C LEU A 132 -7.34 -2.80 -14.29
N PHE A 133 -8.05 -2.39 -13.24
CA PHE A 133 -9.46 -2.73 -13.04
C PHE A 133 -10.29 -1.46 -12.84
N PRO A 134 -11.13 -1.07 -13.82
CA PRO A 134 -12.10 0.01 -13.62
C PRO A 134 -13.05 -0.32 -12.47
N GLN A 135 -13.16 0.58 -11.49
CA GLN A 135 -13.96 0.37 -10.29
C GLN A 135 -14.76 1.63 -9.93
N THR A 136 -15.97 1.45 -9.41
CA THR A 136 -16.80 2.53 -8.89
C THR A 136 -17.11 2.26 -7.43
N PHE A 137 -16.75 3.20 -6.57
CA PHE A 137 -17.03 3.20 -5.14
C PHE A 137 -18.12 4.23 -4.83
N LYS A 138 -18.53 4.32 -3.56
CA LYS A 138 -19.55 5.27 -3.12
C LYS A 138 -19.08 6.73 -3.22
N ASP A 139 -17.79 6.95 -3.00
CA ASP A 139 -17.13 8.24 -2.82
C ASP A 139 -16.17 8.62 -3.97
N ARG A 140 -15.73 7.64 -4.76
CA ARG A 140 -14.83 7.85 -5.91
C ARG A 140 -15.06 6.85 -7.05
N ALA A 141 -14.65 7.23 -8.25
CA ALA A 141 -14.55 6.33 -9.40
C ALA A 141 -13.08 6.23 -9.84
N VAL A 142 -12.61 5.02 -10.11
CA VAL A 142 -11.27 4.74 -10.63
C VAL A 142 -11.44 4.19 -12.03
N GLN A 143 -11.59 5.10 -12.99
CA GLN A 143 -11.87 4.79 -14.40
C GLN A 143 -11.03 5.68 -15.32
N LEU A 144 -10.78 5.24 -16.56
CA LEU A 144 -10.06 6.05 -17.55
C LEU A 144 -10.72 7.43 -17.75
N GLY A 145 -9.91 8.48 -17.73
CA GLY A 145 -10.36 9.87 -17.93
C GLY A 145 -10.85 10.58 -16.68
N GLU A 146 -11.14 9.85 -15.60
CA GLU A 146 -11.56 10.44 -14.31
C GLU A 146 -10.37 11.02 -13.54
N GLN A 147 -10.64 11.93 -12.61
CA GLN A 147 -9.63 12.36 -11.64
C GLN A 147 -9.39 11.25 -10.61
N TYR A 148 -8.14 10.81 -10.47
CA TYR A 148 -7.74 9.90 -9.41
C TYR A 148 -7.83 10.61 -8.06
N ARG A 149 -8.53 9.96 -7.13
CA ARG A 149 -8.58 10.35 -5.72
C ARG A 149 -8.21 9.14 -4.89
N PHE A 150 -7.35 9.33 -3.92
CA PHE A 150 -7.09 8.30 -2.91
C PHE A 150 -8.40 7.96 -2.17
N PRO A 151 -8.55 6.72 -1.67
CA PRO A 151 -9.61 6.45 -0.71
C PRO A 151 -9.44 7.32 0.54
N GLU A 152 -10.49 7.43 1.34
CA GLU A 152 -10.41 8.06 2.66
C GLU A 152 -9.29 7.39 3.48
N ALA A 153 -8.36 8.20 3.97
CA ALA A 153 -7.18 7.71 4.68
C ALA A 153 -7.59 7.14 6.04
N GLY A 154 -7.05 5.95 6.36
CA GLY A 154 -7.16 5.42 7.72
C GLY A 154 -6.34 6.23 8.72
N LEU A 155 -6.57 5.98 10.02
CA LEU A 155 -5.65 6.48 11.06
C LEU A 155 -4.27 5.83 10.88
N ASP A 156 -3.20 6.63 11.01
CA ASP A 156 -1.85 6.10 11.16
C ASP A 156 -1.59 5.86 12.65
N PRO A 157 -1.56 4.59 13.11
CA PRO A 157 -1.37 4.27 14.52
C PRO A 157 0.01 4.64 15.05
N LEU A 158 1.00 4.85 14.17
CA LEU A 158 2.38 5.16 14.53
C LEU A 158 2.62 6.66 14.70
N GLU A 159 1.70 7.50 14.21
CA GLU A 159 1.74 8.96 14.37
C GLU A 159 0.84 9.46 15.51
N LEU A 160 0.10 8.56 16.18
CA LEU A 160 -0.76 8.93 17.30
C LEU A 160 0.05 9.15 18.57
N ASP A 161 -0.16 10.29 19.22
CA ASP A 161 0.24 10.44 20.61
C ASP A 161 -0.67 9.61 21.55
N ARG A 162 -0.26 9.50 22.81
CA ARG A 162 -0.96 8.71 23.84
C ARG A 162 -2.41 9.17 24.07
N SER A 163 -2.69 10.47 23.94
CA SER A 163 -4.03 11.04 24.14
C SER A 163 -4.94 10.71 22.96
N ALA A 164 -4.46 10.95 21.73
CA ALA A 164 -5.13 10.65 20.48
C ALA A 164 -5.42 9.15 20.35
N PHE A 165 -4.45 8.28 20.67
CA PHE A 165 -4.63 6.84 20.73
C PHE A 165 -5.79 6.44 21.65
N THR A 166 -5.83 7.00 22.86
CA THR A 166 -6.87 6.67 23.83
C THR A 166 -8.23 7.18 23.42
N SER A 167 -8.28 8.37 22.82
CA SER A 167 -9.52 8.92 22.29
C SER A 167 -10.07 8.04 21.17
N ALA A 168 -9.23 7.64 20.21
CA ALA A 168 -9.60 6.73 19.12
C ALA A 168 -10.06 5.36 19.64
N LEU A 169 -9.34 4.80 20.61
CA LEU A 169 -9.67 3.53 21.24
C LEU A 169 -11.00 3.62 21.99
N ARG A 170 -11.16 4.57 22.94
CA ARG A 170 -12.32 4.66 23.85
C ARG A 170 -13.61 5.17 23.18
N THR A 171 -13.51 5.92 22.08
CA THR A 171 -14.69 6.35 21.30
C THR A 171 -15.30 5.19 20.51
N ALA A 172 -14.48 4.19 20.15
CA ALA A 172 -14.94 3.03 19.42
C ALA A 172 -15.75 2.07 20.30
N LYS A 173 -16.53 1.20 19.65
CA LYS A 173 -17.36 0.17 20.30
C LYS A 173 -16.92 -1.21 19.83
N GLY A 174 -16.92 -2.17 20.75
CA GLY A 174 -16.67 -3.58 20.45
C GLY A 174 -15.44 -4.14 21.16
N GLN A 175 -14.95 -5.25 20.63
CA GLN A 175 -13.77 -5.96 21.12
C GLN A 175 -12.50 -5.18 20.74
N VAL A 176 -11.53 -5.13 21.66
CA VAL A 176 -10.27 -4.39 21.50
C VAL A 176 -9.56 -4.78 20.20
N VAL A 177 -9.47 -6.08 19.87
CA VAL A 177 -8.80 -6.55 18.65
C VAL A 177 -9.45 -6.03 17.38
N ARG A 178 -10.79 -5.91 17.34
CA ARG A 178 -11.50 -5.40 16.16
C ARG A 178 -11.26 -3.91 16.00
N VAL A 179 -11.25 -3.17 17.10
CA VAL A 179 -10.98 -1.74 17.11
C VAL A 179 -9.54 -1.46 16.67
N LEU A 180 -8.56 -2.17 17.20
CA LEU A 180 -7.17 -2.09 16.76
C LEU A 180 -7.05 -2.41 15.25
N ALA A 181 -7.70 -3.48 14.80
CA ALA A 181 -7.61 -3.92 13.41
C ALA A 181 -8.22 -2.92 12.42
N SER A 182 -9.40 -2.37 12.70
CA SER A 182 -10.13 -1.53 11.75
C SER A 182 -10.04 -0.04 12.02
N VAL A 183 -10.22 0.40 13.27
CA VAL A 183 -10.22 1.85 13.61
C VAL A 183 -8.79 2.38 13.58
N LEU A 184 -7.84 1.64 14.15
CA LEU A 184 -6.42 2.02 14.14
C LEU A 184 -5.64 1.45 12.95
N ASN A 185 -6.33 0.88 11.95
CA ASN A 185 -5.73 0.46 10.69
C ASN A 185 -4.57 -0.55 10.79
N LEU A 186 -4.50 -1.35 11.86
CA LEU A 186 -3.41 -2.30 12.09
C LEU A 186 -3.61 -3.62 11.32
N GLY A 187 -4.85 -3.92 10.92
CA GLY A 187 -5.22 -5.25 10.41
C GLY A 187 -5.24 -6.33 11.48
N GLY A 188 -5.84 -7.48 11.16
CA GLY A 188 -6.14 -8.52 12.15
C GLY A 188 -4.91 -9.14 12.81
N THR A 189 -3.88 -9.48 12.03
CA THR A 189 -2.68 -10.14 12.55
C THR A 189 -1.92 -9.26 13.55
N TYR A 190 -1.67 -7.99 13.23
CA TYR A 190 -0.98 -7.09 14.14
C TYR A 190 -1.85 -6.68 15.32
N ALA A 191 -3.16 -6.56 15.14
CA ALA A 191 -4.07 -6.32 16.26
C ALA A 191 -4.03 -7.46 17.30
N GLU A 192 -3.97 -8.73 16.86
CA GLU A 192 -3.81 -9.87 17.75
C GLU A 192 -2.44 -9.89 18.44
N GLU A 193 -1.37 -9.59 17.71
CA GLU A 193 -0.01 -9.49 18.26
C GLU A 193 0.10 -8.38 19.32
N ILE A 194 -0.50 -7.21 19.08
CA ILE A 194 -0.51 -6.10 20.03
C ILE A 194 -1.26 -6.48 21.31
N CYS A 195 -2.41 -7.13 21.18
CA CYS A 195 -3.15 -7.64 22.34
C CYS A 195 -2.29 -8.62 23.15
N LEU A 196 -1.59 -9.53 22.47
CA LEU A 196 -0.71 -10.51 23.10
C LEU A 196 0.46 -9.84 23.85
N ARG A 197 1.16 -8.89 23.21
CA ARG A 197 2.28 -8.16 23.82
C ARG A 197 1.87 -7.30 25.02
N ALA A 198 0.65 -6.77 24.98
CA ALA A 198 0.10 -5.95 26.05
C ALA A 198 -0.56 -6.76 27.18
N ASP A 199 -0.59 -8.10 27.08
CA ASP A 199 -1.31 -9.00 27.99
C ASP A 199 -2.81 -8.60 28.13
N VAL A 200 -3.44 -8.27 26.99
CA VAL A 200 -4.86 -7.93 26.90
C VAL A 200 -5.59 -9.01 26.14
N GLU A 201 -6.64 -9.58 26.74
CA GLU A 201 -7.46 -10.55 26.04
C GLU A 201 -8.18 -9.93 24.85
N LYS A 202 -8.00 -10.52 23.65
CA LYS A 202 -8.44 -9.93 22.38
C LYS A 202 -9.95 -9.63 22.29
N GLN A 203 -10.76 -10.34 23.09
CA GLN A 203 -12.20 -10.18 23.14
C GLN A 203 -12.68 -9.18 24.19
N THR A 204 -11.80 -8.63 25.03
CA THR A 204 -12.13 -7.61 26.02
C THR A 204 -12.79 -6.43 25.33
N LYS A 205 -13.90 -5.94 25.88
CA LYS A 205 -14.56 -4.77 25.31
C LYS A 205 -13.74 -3.54 25.65
N VAL A 206 -13.62 -2.62 24.70
CA VAL A 206 -12.89 -1.34 24.90
C VAL A 206 -13.29 -0.62 26.19
N LYS A 207 -14.58 -0.60 26.52
CA LYS A 207 -15.11 0.06 27.72
C LYS A 207 -14.66 -0.58 29.04
N GLU A 208 -14.18 -1.83 29.00
CA GLU A 208 -13.71 -2.59 30.15
C GLU A 208 -12.17 -2.49 30.32
N LEU A 209 -11.47 -1.81 29.40
CA LEU A 209 -10.03 -1.62 29.48
C LEU A 209 -9.64 -0.67 30.61
N THR A 210 -8.73 -1.13 31.47
CA THR A 210 -8.05 -0.32 32.48
C THR A 210 -7.01 0.60 31.83
N GLU A 211 -6.61 1.69 32.51
CA GLU A 211 -5.56 2.58 31.98
C GLU A 211 -4.22 1.85 31.78
N VAL A 212 -3.87 0.92 32.68
CA VAL A 212 -2.65 0.10 32.54
C VAL A 212 -2.67 -0.72 31.24
N GLN A 213 -3.83 -1.29 30.89
CA GLN A 213 -3.98 -2.03 29.63
C GLN A 213 -3.91 -1.11 28.41
N VAL A 214 -4.48 0.10 28.49
CA VAL A 214 -4.38 1.10 27.42
C VAL A 214 -2.92 1.51 27.21
N ASP A 215 -2.15 1.72 28.28
CA ASP A 215 -0.73 2.02 28.24
C ASP A 215 0.09 0.86 27.64
N GLY A 216 -0.23 -0.37 28.03
CA GLY A 216 0.37 -1.58 27.47
C GLY A 216 0.15 -1.70 25.96
N LEU A 217 -1.08 -1.46 25.50
CA LEU A 217 -1.42 -1.46 24.07
C LEU A 217 -0.68 -0.36 23.29
N PHE A 218 -0.64 0.86 23.84
CA PHE A 218 0.08 1.98 23.23
C PHE A 218 1.58 1.69 23.13
N THR A 219 2.17 1.14 24.18
CA THR A 219 3.59 0.75 24.21
C THR A 219 3.87 -0.36 23.20
N ALA A 220 3.00 -1.37 23.12
CA ALA A 220 3.15 -2.48 22.19
C ALA A 220 3.12 -2.01 20.72
N ILE A 221 2.29 -1.04 20.37
CA ILE A 221 2.24 -0.43 19.02
C ILE A 221 3.55 0.28 18.68
N ASN A 222 4.06 1.11 19.58
CA ASN A 222 5.29 1.88 19.33
C ASN A 222 6.54 1.00 19.27
N ASN A 223 6.48 -0.22 19.81
CA ASN A 223 7.56 -1.21 19.74
C ASN A 223 7.47 -2.13 18.49
N LEU A 224 6.53 -1.88 17.57
CA LEU A 224 6.44 -2.61 16.28
C LEU A 224 7.17 -1.90 15.13
N ALA A 225 7.48 -0.62 15.28
CA ALA A 225 8.15 0.21 14.27
C ALA A 225 9.67 0.28 14.51
#